data_AF-A0A7C4CLZ1-F1
#
_entry.id   AF-A0A7C4CLZ1-F1
#
_cell.length_a   1.000
_cell.length_b   1.000
_cell.length_c   1.000
_cell.angle_alpha   90.00
_cell.angle_beta   90.00
_cell.angle_gamma   90.00
#
_symmetry.space_group_name_H-M   'P 1'
#
loop_
_entity.id
_entity.type
_entity.pdbx_description
1 polymer ?
#
loop_
_entity_poly.entity_id
_entity_poly.type
_entity_poly.pdbx_seq_one_letter_code
_entity_poly.pdbx_strand_id
1 'polypeptide(L)'
;MFIPFVNLVGLIIVGIAWIMAGSDTKQGIFKATGILMFINMIMSAIILAILFPFMRSLMSESLLGGYPSVPPGLFSEFLNTIGLFLLLAGVSAVLALVVWIFELVSHFRAATVYDVKWFKRAGWMRIITVIVGIIIIASFILLALTVDFYTPFFTTPSEIFNILGIYFIGIGCIALLGLLSLIFSAVSFFSIPEAKRERPPPYLPPPPE
;
A
#
# COMPACT_ATOMS: atom_id res chain seq x y z
N MET A 1 1.49 9.61 -14.45
CA MET A 1 0.73 8.34 -14.29
C MET A 1 1.61 7.09 -14.05
N PHE A 2 2.94 7.18 -14.04
CA PHE A 2 3.85 6.02 -13.93
C PHE A 2 4.08 5.53 -12.49
N ILE A 3 4.05 6.43 -11.50
CA ILE A 3 4.37 6.14 -10.09
C ILE A 3 3.52 4.99 -9.50
N PRO A 4 2.19 4.90 -9.71
CA PRO A 4 1.39 3.79 -9.18
C PRO A 4 1.83 2.42 -9.71
N PHE A 5 2.20 2.32 -10.98
CA PHE A 5 2.67 1.07 -11.58
C PHE A 5 4.02 0.63 -11.00
N VAL A 6 4.96 1.57 -10.82
CA VAL A 6 6.25 1.29 -10.19
C VAL A 6 6.06 0.83 -8.74
N ASN A 7 5.13 1.45 -8.00
CA ASN A 7 4.82 1.03 -6.64
C ASN A 7 4.25 -0.39 -6.59
N LEU A 8 3.39 -0.78 -7.53
CA LEU A 8 2.85 -2.14 -7.62
C LEU A 8 3.96 -3.16 -7.89
N VAL A 9 4.80 -2.91 -8.90
CA VAL A 9 5.93 -3.78 -9.25
C VAL A 9 6.91 -3.88 -8.08
N GLY A 10 7.23 -2.75 -7.45
CA GLY A 10 8.09 -2.69 -6.28
C GLY A 10 7.54 -3.49 -5.10
N LEU A 11 6.23 -3.42 -4.86
CA LEU A 11 5.57 -4.19 -3.80
C LEU A 11 5.67 -5.70 -4.07
N ILE A 12 5.50 -6.14 -5.31
CA ILE A 12 5.65 -7.56 -5.69
C ILE A 12 7.09 -8.02 -5.45
N ILE A 13 8.08 -7.28 -5.95
CA ILE A 13 9.50 -7.63 -5.80
C ILE A 13 9.89 -7.69 -4.32
N VAL A 14 9.51 -6.68 -3.53
CA VAL A 14 9.78 -6.64 -2.08
C VAL A 14 9.07 -7.79 -1.35
N GLY A 15 7.83 -8.10 -1.72
CA GLY A 15 7.08 -9.23 -1.17
C GLY A 15 7.79 -10.57 -1.39
N ILE A 16 8.26 -10.84 -2.62
CA ILE A 16 9.05 -12.04 -2.95
C ILE A 16 10.35 -12.07 -2.14
N ALA A 17 11.06 -10.93 -2.09
CA ALA A 17 12.32 -10.83 -1.37
C ALA A 17 12.16 -11.14 0.12
N TRP A 18 11.06 -10.71 0.75
CA TRP A 18 10.75 -11.07 2.15
C TRP A 18 10.50 -12.56 2.35
N ILE A 19 9.80 -13.22 1.42
CA ILE A 19 9.54 -14.67 1.48
C ILE A 19 10.86 -15.45 1.36
N MET A 20 11.72 -15.06 0.41
CA MET A 20 13.04 -15.67 0.21
C MET A 20 13.92 -15.45 1.43
N ALA A 21 14.07 -14.20 1.87
CA ALA A 21 14.85 -13.84 3.06
C ALA A 21 14.40 -14.60 4.31
N GLY A 22 13.10 -14.78 4.52
CA GLY A 22 12.57 -15.54 5.65
C GLY A 22 12.86 -17.04 5.56
N SER A 23 12.91 -17.59 4.36
CA SER A 23 13.26 -18.99 4.13
C SER A 23 14.75 -19.22 4.35
N ASP A 24 15.61 -18.32 3.83
CA ASP A 24 17.06 -18.43 3.93
C ASP A 24 17.56 -18.23 5.37
N THR A 25 16.96 -17.30 6.12
CA THR A 25 17.37 -16.99 7.50
C THR A 25 16.58 -17.75 8.56
N LYS A 26 15.62 -18.60 8.17
CA LYS A 26 14.65 -19.27 9.06
C LYS A 26 13.88 -18.30 9.98
N GLN A 27 13.71 -17.05 9.55
CA GLN A 27 12.99 -16.01 10.27
C GLN A 27 11.53 -15.99 9.85
N GLY A 28 10.64 -16.53 10.69
CA GLY A 28 9.20 -16.60 10.40
C GLY A 28 8.56 -15.23 10.12
N ILE A 29 9.05 -14.16 10.76
CA ILE A 29 8.49 -12.81 10.59
C ILE A 29 8.71 -12.24 9.19
N PHE A 30 9.84 -12.54 8.56
CA PHE A 30 10.14 -12.11 7.19
C PHE A 30 9.20 -12.80 6.20
N LYS A 31 9.05 -14.12 6.34
CA LYS A 31 8.15 -14.91 5.50
C LYS A 31 6.69 -14.48 5.67
N ALA A 32 6.25 -14.25 6.91
CA ALA A 32 4.92 -13.74 7.20
C ALA A 32 4.68 -12.35 6.59
N THR A 33 5.66 -11.46 6.66
CA THR A 33 5.58 -10.12 6.05
C THR A 33 5.32 -10.22 4.55
N GLY A 34 6.11 -11.01 3.82
CA GLY A 34 5.93 -11.17 2.38
C GLY A 34 4.57 -11.78 2.01
N ILE A 35 4.12 -12.81 2.75
CA ILE A 35 2.78 -13.41 2.53
C ILE A 35 1.66 -12.38 2.77
N LEU A 36 1.73 -11.63 3.88
CA LEU A 36 0.74 -10.62 4.22
C LEU A 36 0.67 -9.50 3.16
N MET A 37 1.81 -9.10 2.58
CA MET A 37 1.84 -8.14 1.47
C MET A 37 1.04 -8.64 0.26
N PHE A 38 1.16 -9.92 -0.09
CA PHE A 38 0.36 -10.52 -1.18
C PHE A 38 -1.12 -10.60 -0.85
N ILE A 39 -1.48 -11.02 0.37
CA ILE A 39 -2.89 -11.07 0.80
C ILE A 39 -3.50 -9.66 0.72
N ASN A 40 -2.80 -8.64 1.21
CA ASN A 40 -3.27 -7.26 1.17
C ASN A 40 -3.41 -6.73 -0.26
N MET A 41 -2.50 -7.11 -1.16
CA MET A 41 -2.58 -6.77 -2.59
C MET A 41 -3.80 -7.40 -3.26
N ILE A 42 -4.06 -8.70 -3.02
CA ILE A 42 -5.23 -9.41 -3.55
C ILE A 42 -6.53 -8.78 -3.03
N MET A 43 -6.60 -8.48 -1.72
CA MET A 43 -7.74 -7.79 -1.12
C MET A 43 -8.01 -6.42 -1.78
N SER A 44 -6.95 -5.65 -2.02
CA SER A 44 -7.05 -4.36 -2.71
C SER A 44 -7.59 -4.51 -4.12
N ALA A 45 -7.15 -5.54 -4.87
CA ALA A 45 -7.65 -5.84 -6.21
C ALA A 45 -9.13 -6.24 -6.20
N ILE A 46 -9.58 -7.02 -5.21
CA ILE A 46 -11.00 -7.40 -5.04
C ILE A 46 -11.86 -6.14 -4.79
N ILE A 47 -11.41 -5.25 -3.92
CA ILE A 47 -12.12 -3.99 -3.64
C ILE A 47 -12.25 -3.15 -4.92
N LEU A 48 -11.17 -3.02 -5.70
CA LEU A 48 -11.21 -2.31 -6.98
C LEU A 48 -12.14 -2.98 -7.99
N ALA A 49 -12.16 -4.31 -8.05
CA ALA A 49 -13.05 -5.06 -8.94
C ALA A 49 -14.54 -4.87 -8.60
N ILE A 50 -14.87 -4.63 -7.33
CA ILE A 50 -16.24 -4.30 -6.89
C ILE A 50 -16.56 -2.82 -7.14
N LEU A 51 -15.61 -1.92 -6.87
CA LEU A 51 -15.82 -0.48 -6.96
C LEU A 51 -15.92 0.01 -8.41
N PHE A 52 -15.13 -0.56 -9.32
CA PHE A 52 -15.02 -0.05 -10.70
C PHE A 52 -16.33 -0.17 -11.50
N PRO A 53 -17.05 -1.32 -11.49
CA PRO A 53 -18.36 -1.42 -12.13
C PRO A 53 -19.40 -0.48 -11.52
N PHE A 54 -19.38 -0.32 -10.19
CA PHE A 54 -20.28 0.59 -9.48
C PHE A 54 -20.08 2.05 -9.90
N MET A 55 -18.83 2.53 -9.92
CA MET A 55 -18.50 3.88 -10.39
C MET A 55 -18.88 4.09 -11.85
N ARG A 56 -18.66 3.09 -12.70
CA ARG A 56 -19.08 3.14 -14.12
C ARG A 56 -20.59 3.29 -14.25
N SER A 57 -21.37 2.54 -13.46
CA SER A 57 -22.84 2.63 -13.46
C SER A 57 -23.31 4.04 -13.11
N LEU A 58 -22.78 4.62 -12.03
CA LEU A 58 -23.10 5.99 -11.59
C LEU A 58 -22.79 7.05 -12.66
N MET A 59 -21.65 6.92 -13.35
CA MET A 59 -21.27 7.85 -14.42
C MET A 59 -22.12 7.69 -15.67
N SER A 60 -22.56 6.48 -16.01
CA SER A 60 -23.39 6.23 -17.18
C SER A 60 -24.83 6.76 -17.03
N GLU A 61 -25.37 6.72 -15.81
CA GLU A 61 -26.71 7.25 -15.52
C GLU A 61 -26.74 8.78 -15.45
N SER A 62 -25.67 9.43 -14.97
CA SER A 62 -25.62 10.90 -14.88
C SER A 62 -25.41 11.61 -16.23
N LEU A 63 -24.83 10.93 -17.21
CA LEU A 63 -24.54 11.49 -18.55
C LEU A 63 -25.76 11.53 -19.50
N LEU A 64 -26.83 10.77 -19.23
CA LEU A 64 -27.96 10.62 -20.15
C LEU A 64 -29.17 11.50 -19.84
N GLY A 65 -29.11 12.38 -18.83
CA GLY A 65 -30.11 13.44 -18.59
C GLY A 65 -31.54 12.96 -18.31
N GLY A 66 -31.78 11.65 -18.25
CA GLY A 66 -33.07 11.08 -17.88
C GLY A 66 -33.18 11.03 -16.37
N TYR A 67 -34.20 11.68 -15.81
CA TYR A 67 -34.61 11.40 -14.43
C TYR A 67 -34.90 9.90 -14.33
N PRO A 68 -34.10 9.13 -13.57
CA PRO A 68 -34.35 7.72 -13.45
C PRO A 68 -35.58 7.59 -12.56
N SER A 69 -36.67 7.06 -13.11
CA SER A 69 -37.66 6.39 -12.27
C SER A 69 -36.92 5.26 -11.56
N VAL A 70 -36.48 5.50 -10.32
CA VAL A 70 -35.67 4.57 -9.53
C VAL A 70 -36.43 3.24 -9.48
N PRO A 71 -35.94 2.17 -10.11
CA PRO A 71 -36.53 0.85 -10.05
C PRO A 71 -36.72 0.45 -8.58
N PRO A 72 -37.90 -0.10 -8.21
CA PRO A 72 -38.09 -0.60 -6.86
C PRO A 72 -37.06 -1.71 -6.58
N GLY A 73 -36.09 -1.42 -5.71
CA GLY A 73 -34.97 -2.32 -5.39
C GLY A 73 -33.58 -1.68 -5.52
N LEU A 74 -33.41 -0.66 -6.37
CA LEU A 74 -32.10 -0.06 -6.65
C LEU A 74 -31.47 0.57 -5.39
N PHE A 75 -32.28 1.18 -4.51
CA PHE A 75 -31.81 1.68 -3.21
C PHE A 75 -31.30 0.56 -2.28
N SER A 76 -31.95 -0.61 -2.29
CA SER A 76 -31.52 -1.75 -1.48
C SER A 76 -30.22 -2.39 -2.01
N GLU A 77 -30.08 -2.48 -3.34
CA GLU A 77 -28.85 -2.94 -3.99
C GLU A 77 -27.69 -1.97 -3.78
N PHE A 78 -27.97 -0.67 -3.83
CA PHE A 78 -27.02 0.39 -3.51
C PHE A 78 -26.55 0.30 -2.05
N LEU A 79 -27.46 0.19 -1.08
CA LEU A 79 -27.12 0.03 0.33
C LEU A 79 -26.33 -1.26 0.59
N ASN A 80 -26.68 -2.35 -0.09
CA ASN A 80 -25.96 -3.61 0.04
C ASN A 80 -24.54 -3.52 -0.55
N THR A 81 -24.39 -2.87 -1.70
CA THR A 81 -23.09 -2.64 -2.35
C THR A 81 -22.19 -1.74 -1.50
N ILE A 82 -22.73 -0.65 -0.96
CA ILE A 82 -22.01 0.24 -0.05
C ILE A 82 -21.68 -0.48 1.26
N GLY A 83 -22.62 -1.24 1.83
CA GLY A 83 -22.40 -2.03 3.04
C GLY A 83 -21.26 -3.03 2.88
N LEU A 84 -21.27 -3.79 1.77
CA LEU A 84 -20.20 -4.73 1.42
C LEU A 84 -18.86 -4.00 1.21
N PHE A 85 -18.87 -2.87 0.50
CA PHE A 85 -17.68 -2.05 0.28
C PHE A 85 -17.09 -1.56 1.60
N LEU A 86 -17.90 -0.99 2.50
CA LEU A 86 -17.45 -0.48 3.79
C LEU A 86 -16.89 -1.61 4.67
N LEU A 87 -17.52 -2.79 4.65
CA LEU A 87 -17.03 -3.97 5.36
C LEU A 87 -15.66 -4.42 4.83
N LEU A 88 -15.52 -4.58 3.51
CA LEU A 88 -14.25 -4.98 2.90
C LEU A 88 -13.17 -3.93 3.09
N ALA A 89 -13.51 -2.64 2.98
CA ALA A 89 -12.60 -1.53 3.24
C ALA A 89 -12.14 -1.53 4.71
N GLY A 90 -13.05 -1.78 5.66
CA GLY A 90 -12.71 -1.91 7.08
C GLY A 90 -11.76 -3.07 7.37
N VAL A 91 -12.06 -4.25 6.81
CA VAL A 91 -11.17 -5.44 6.93
C VAL A 91 -9.80 -5.16 6.29
N SER A 92 -9.79 -4.55 5.11
CA SER A 92 -8.55 -4.21 4.41
C SER A 92 -7.74 -3.16 5.17
N ALA A 93 -8.38 -2.21 5.87
CA ALA A 93 -7.68 -1.21 6.68
C ALA A 93 -6.98 -1.86 7.88
N VAL A 94 -7.65 -2.79 8.57
CA VAL A 94 -7.04 -3.55 9.68
C VAL A 94 -5.89 -4.41 9.16
N LEU A 95 -6.09 -5.11 8.03
CA LEU A 95 -5.03 -5.91 7.41
C LEU A 95 -3.83 -5.06 7.01
N ALA A 96 -4.05 -3.91 6.36
CA ALA A 96 -3.00 -2.98 5.96
C ALA A 96 -2.19 -2.49 7.17
N LEU A 97 -2.85 -2.21 8.30
CA LEU A 97 -2.16 -1.85 9.54
C LEU A 97 -1.27 -2.99 10.06
N VAL A 98 -1.78 -4.22 10.07
CA VAL A 98 -1.01 -5.40 10.49
C VAL A 98 0.20 -5.61 9.57
N VAL A 99 0.00 -5.54 8.25
CA VAL A 99 1.07 -5.65 7.25
C VAL A 99 2.14 -4.58 7.50
N TRP A 100 1.73 -3.34 7.73
CA TRP A 100 2.64 -2.22 7.98
C TRP A 100 3.47 -2.43 9.25
N ILE A 101 2.88 -2.92 10.34
CA ILE A 101 3.62 -3.25 11.58
C ILE A 101 4.65 -4.35 11.30
N PHE A 102 4.22 -5.44 10.66
CA PHE A 102 5.12 -6.56 10.33
C PHE A 102 6.26 -6.12 9.45
N GLU A 103 5.97 -5.28 8.46
CA GLU A 103 6.96 -4.72 7.57
C GLU A 103 7.98 -3.85 8.31
N LEU A 104 7.55 -3.00 9.24
CA LEU A 104 8.47 -2.23 10.08
C LEU A 104 9.39 -3.13 10.89
N VAL A 105 8.82 -4.09 11.61
CA VAL A 105 9.60 -5.01 12.45
C VAL A 105 10.58 -5.81 11.60
N SER A 106 10.15 -6.27 10.43
CA SER A 106 10.99 -7.00 9.48
C SER A 106 12.16 -6.16 8.98
N HIS A 107 11.95 -4.88 8.63
CA HIS A 107 13.05 -4.00 8.23
C HIS A 107 14.06 -3.79 9.35
N PHE A 108 13.63 -3.48 10.58
CA PHE A 108 14.57 -3.28 11.69
C PHE A 108 15.31 -4.57 12.05
N ARG A 109 14.63 -5.72 12.04
CA ARG A 109 15.26 -7.01 12.31
C ARG A 109 16.22 -7.42 11.19
N ALA A 110 15.85 -7.22 9.93
CA ALA A 110 16.72 -7.48 8.78
C ALA A 110 17.99 -6.63 8.80
N ALA A 111 17.89 -5.38 9.27
CA ALA A 111 19.07 -4.53 9.46
C ALA A 111 20.10 -5.16 10.42
N THR A 112 19.63 -5.86 11.46
CA THR A 112 20.51 -6.58 12.40
C THR A 112 20.97 -7.93 11.85
N VAL A 113 20.08 -8.69 11.19
CA VAL A 113 20.40 -10.04 10.68
C VAL A 113 21.39 -9.99 9.52
N TYR A 114 21.24 -9.04 8.60
CA TYR A 114 22.10 -8.89 7.43
C TYR A 114 23.20 -7.84 7.59
N ASP A 115 23.22 -7.09 8.70
CA ASP A 115 24.11 -5.94 8.95
C ASP A 115 24.09 -4.87 7.84
N VAL A 116 22.94 -4.71 7.16
CA VAL A 116 22.75 -3.74 6.07
C VAL A 116 21.98 -2.52 6.57
N LYS A 117 22.67 -1.37 6.63
CA LYS A 117 22.10 -0.08 7.10
C LYS A 117 20.89 0.40 6.30
N TRP A 118 20.76 -0.01 5.04
CA TRP A 118 19.64 0.39 4.17
C TRP A 118 18.29 -0.13 4.64
N PHE A 119 18.23 -1.31 5.28
CA PHE A 119 16.99 -1.81 5.89
C PHE A 119 16.46 -0.86 6.97
N LYS A 120 17.35 -0.34 7.83
CA LYS A 120 16.97 0.64 8.87
C LYS A 120 16.45 1.93 8.26
N ARG A 121 17.09 2.43 7.18
CA ARG A 121 16.63 3.63 6.46
C ARG A 121 15.27 3.43 5.81
N ALA A 122 15.04 2.28 5.18
CA ALA A 122 13.75 1.93 4.59
C ALA A 122 12.63 1.89 5.65
N GLY A 123 12.89 1.29 6.81
CA GLY A 123 11.96 1.29 7.95
C GLY A 123 11.62 2.70 8.45
N TRP A 124 12.62 3.56 8.64
CA TRP A 124 12.39 4.96 9.02
C TRP A 124 11.57 5.74 7.99
N MET A 125 11.82 5.54 6.69
CA MET A 125 11.02 6.19 5.64
C MET A 125 9.54 5.84 5.72
N ARG A 126 9.18 4.60 6.11
CA ARG A 126 7.78 4.20 6.29
C ARG A 126 7.12 4.95 7.45
N ILE A 127 7.85 5.09 8.58
CA ILE A 127 7.37 5.85 9.73
C ILE A 127 7.13 7.31 9.32
N ILE A 128 8.09 7.93 8.64
CA ILE A 128 7.98 9.31 8.16
C ILE A 128 6.79 9.45 7.19
N THR A 129 6.61 8.50 6.27
CA THR A 129 5.49 8.50 5.32
C THR A 129 4.14 8.51 6.05
N VAL A 130 3.99 7.72 7.12
CA VAL A 130 2.75 7.69 7.91
C VAL A 130 2.55 9.00 8.67
N ILE A 131 3.59 9.54 9.30
CA ILE A 131 3.50 10.82 10.02
C ILE A 131 3.06 11.95 9.07
N VAL A 132 3.72 12.06 7.92
CA VAL A 132 3.37 13.04 6.89
C VAL A 132 1.95 12.81 6.38
N GLY A 133 1.54 11.55 6.19
CA GLY A 133 0.18 11.21 5.80
C GLY A 133 -0.87 11.68 6.81
N ILE A 134 -0.64 11.46 8.10
CA ILE A 134 -1.52 11.93 9.17
C ILE A 134 -1.62 13.46 9.18
N ILE A 135 -0.49 14.16 9.03
CA ILE A 135 -0.46 15.64 8.98
C ILE A 135 -1.30 16.13 7.81
N ILE A 136 -1.11 15.58 6.61
CA ILE A 136 -1.85 15.99 5.41
C ILE A 136 -3.35 15.74 5.57
N ILE A 137 -3.75 14.58 6.11
CA ILE A 137 -5.16 14.26 6.37
C ILE A 137 -5.76 15.21 7.40
N ALA A 138 -5.05 15.46 8.51
CA ALA A 138 -5.51 16.38 9.55
C ALA A 138 -5.65 17.82 9.03
N SER A 139 -4.67 18.30 8.24
CA SER A 139 -4.74 19.61 7.58
C SER A 139 -5.90 19.70 6.60
N PHE A 140 -6.19 18.62 5.86
CA PHE A 140 -7.34 18.57 4.97
C PHE A 140 -8.68 18.60 5.71
N ILE A 141 -8.81 17.86 6.83
CA ILE A 141 -9.99 17.90 7.68
C ILE A 141 -10.19 19.30 8.26
N LEU A 142 -9.12 19.91 8.77
CA LEU A 142 -9.17 21.28 9.31
C LEU A 142 -9.63 22.27 8.22
N LEU A 143 -9.05 22.19 7.02
CA LEU A 143 -9.45 23.01 5.88
C LEU A 143 -10.93 22.80 5.54
N ALA A 144 -11.39 21.55 5.47
CA ALA A 144 -12.78 21.23 5.19
C ALA A 144 -13.72 21.81 6.26
N LEU A 145 -13.35 21.77 7.54
CA LEU A 145 -14.14 22.36 8.64
C LEU A 145 -14.16 23.89 8.63
N THR A 146 -13.14 24.54 8.07
CA THR A 146 -13.12 26.01 7.92
C THR A 146 -13.94 26.52 6.74
N VAL A 147 -14.32 25.64 5.81
CA VAL A 147 -15.21 25.97 4.70
C VAL A 147 -16.63 25.74 5.19
N ASP A 148 -17.41 26.81 5.39
CA ASP A 148 -18.81 26.71 5.82
C ASP A 148 -19.62 25.87 4.83
N PHE A 149 -20.00 24.65 5.24
CA PHE A 149 -20.84 23.71 4.48
C PHE A 149 -22.27 24.24 4.18
N TYR A 150 -22.58 25.49 4.58
CA TYR A 150 -23.90 26.11 4.49
C TYR A 150 -24.12 26.99 3.24
N THR A 151 -23.08 27.30 2.47
CA THR A 151 -23.22 28.01 1.17
C THR A 151 -23.17 27.00 0.03
N PRO A 152 -23.87 27.25 -1.12
CA PRO A 152 -23.84 26.32 -2.24
C PRO A 152 -22.38 26.05 -2.59
N PHE A 153 -22.01 24.78 -2.43
CA PHE A 153 -20.69 24.26 -2.10
C PHE A 153 -19.53 24.77 -2.97
N PHE A 154 -19.84 25.28 -4.16
CA PHE A 154 -18.91 25.90 -5.09
C PHE A 154 -19.65 26.96 -5.91
N THR A 155 -19.24 28.23 -5.80
CA THR A 155 -19.79 29.29 -6.65
C THR A 155 -19.04 29.37 -7.98
N THR A 156 -17.80 28.86 -8.01
CA THR A 156 -16.99 28.78 -9.22
C THR A 156 -16.23 27.44 -9.32
N PRO A 157 -16.09 26.85 -10.53
CA PRO A 157 -15.29 25.64 -10.74
C PRO A 157 -13.84 25.76 -10.25
N SER A 158 -13.27 26.96 -10.24
CA SER A 158 -11.91 27.23 -9.76
C SER A 158 -11.68 26.89 -8.28
N GLU A 159 -12.70 27.01 -7.43
CA GLU A 159 -12.60 26.66 -6.01
C GLU A 159 -12.45 25.14 -5.81
N ILE A 160 -13.18 24.36 -6.60
CA ILE A 160 -13.08 22.89 -6.64
C ILE A 160 -11.66 22.47 -7.06
N PHE A 161 -11.16 23.05 -8.16
CA PHE A 161 -9.83 22.71 -8.68
C PHE A 161 -8.71 23.10 -7.71
N ASN A 162 -8.85 24.19 -6.95
CA ASN A 162 -7.85 24.59 -5.96
C ASN A 162 -7.82 23.64 -4.76
N ILE A 163 -8.97 23.27 -4.19
CA ILE A 163 -9.03 22.34 -3.05
C ILE A 163 -8.57 20.94 -3.47
N LEU A 164 -9.05 20.44 -4.62
CA LEU A 164 -8.58 19.17 -5.18
C LEU A 164 -7.08 19.23 -5.51
N GLY A 165 -6.60 20.33 -6.07
CA GLY A 165 -5.18 20.54 -6.40
C GLY A 165 -4.28 20.43 -5.17
N ILE A 166 -4.64 21.08 -4.06
CA ILE A 166 -3.91 20.97 -2.78
C ILE A 166 -3.93 19.54 -2.26
N TYR A 167 -5.08 18.86 -2.32
CA TYR A 167 -5.20 17.46 -1.92
C TYR A 167 -4.34 16.53 -2.77
N PHE A 168 -4.30 16.73 -4.09
CA PHE A 168 -3.46 15.96 -5.01
C PHE A 168 -1.97 16.20 -4.77
N ILE A 169 -1.55 17.41 -4.41
CA ILE A 169 -0.17 17.69 -4.00
C ILE A 169 0.17 16.91 -2.73
N GLY A 170 -0.73 16.90 -1.74
CA GLY A 170 -0.56 16.13 -0.51
C GLY A 170 -0.40 14.63 -0.78
N ILE A 171 -1.32 14.04 -1.57
CA ILE A 171 -1.20 12.64 -1.99
C ILE A 171 0.10 12.40 -2.76
N GLY A 172 0.50 13.33 -3.62
CA GLY A 172 1.75 13.26 -4.37
C GLY A 172 2.97 13.14 -3.46
N CYS A 173 3.03 13.92 -2.37
CA CYS A 173 4.09 13.83 -1.37
C CYS A 173 4.12 12.46 -0.68
N ILE A 174 2.96 11.94 -0.27
CA ILE A 174 2.87 10.61 0.37
C ILE A 174 3.31 9.52 -0.61
N ALA A 175 2.86 9.58 -1.86
CA ALA A 175 3.19 8.62 -2.90
C ALA A 175 4.69 8.62 -3.21
N LEU A 176 5.33 9.80 -3.22
CA LEU A 176 6.77 9.95 -3.43
C LEU A 176 7.57 9.35 -2.26
N LEU A 177 7.17 9.64 -1.02
CA LEU A 177 7.82 9.08 0.18
C LEU A 177 7.66 7.56 0.25
N GLY A 178 6.47 7.04 -0.10
CA GLY A 178 6.22 5.62 -0.22
C GLY A 178 7.11 4.95 -1.29
N LEU A 179 7.26 5.59 -2.45
CA LEU A 179 8.16 5.12 -3.51
C LEU A 179 9.62 5.08 -3.02
N LEU A 180 10.09 6.13 -2.35
CA LEU A 180 11.44 6.16 -1.78
C LEU A 180 11.66 5.04 -0.76
N SER A 181 10.65 4.74 0.06
CA SER A 181 10.71 3.62 0.99
C SER A 181 10.84 2.26 0.26
N LEU A 182 10.11 2.05 -0.82
CA LEU A 182 10.21 0.85 -1.65
C LEU A 182 11.60 0.75 -2.32
N ILE A 183 12.14 1.85 -2.84
CA ILE A 183 13.49 1.90 -3.42
C ILE A 183 14.53 1.50 -2.36
N PHE A 184 14.48 2.07 -1.15
CA PHE A 184 15.41 1.70 -0.09
C PHE A 184 15.27 0.24 0.34
N SER A 185 14.05 -0.30 0.35
CA SER A 185 13.81 -1.72 0.59
C SER A 185 14.46 -2.58 -0.49
N ALA A 186 14.26 -2.28 -1.77
CA ALA A 186 14.89 -2.99 -2.88
C ALA A 186 16.43 -2.93 -2.80
N VAL A 187 16.99 -1.73 -2.62
CA VAL A 187 18.44 -1.53 -2.46
C VAL A 187 18.98 -2.35 -1.29
N SER A 188 18.24 -2.45 -0.18
CA SER A 188 18.68 -3.23 0.98
C SER A 188 18.80 -4.74 0.68
N PHE A 189 17.89 -5.32 -0.10
CA PHE A 189 17.98 -6.72 -0.52
C PHE A 189 19.14 -6.98 -1.49
N PHE A 190 19.38 -6.06 -2.44
CA PHE A 190 20.53 -6.16 -3.35
C PHE A 190 21.88 -5.92 -2.68
N SER A 191 21.89 -5.35 -1.47
CA SER A 191 23.10 -5.07 -0.70
C SER A 191 23.48 -6.19 0.27
N ILE A 192 22.68 -7.28 0.34
CA ILE A 192 23.00 -8.42 1.20
C ILE A 192 24.30 -9.07 0.67
N PRO A 193 25.35 -9.21 1.49
CA PRO A 193 26.58 -9.87 1.06
C PRO A 193 26.28 -11.32 0.66
N GLU A 194 26.83 -11.78 -0.47
CA GLU A 194 26.77 -13.19 -0.83
C GLU A 194 27.39 -14.02 0.32
N ALA A 195 26.62 -14.97 0.85
CA ALA A 195 27.15 -15.91 1.81
C ALA A 195 28.40 -16.57 1.20
N LYS A 196 29.52 -16.59 1.93
CA LYS A 196 30.69 -17.39 1.54
C LYS A 196 30.18 -18.79 1.29
N ARG A 197 30.13 -19.24 0.03
CA ARG A 197 29.90 -20.65 -0.30
C ARG A 197 30.92 -21.43 0.52
N GLU A 198 30.46 -22.18 1.52
CA GLU A 198 31.31 -23.17 2.16
C GLU A 198 31.81 -24.07 1.03
N ARG A 199 33.11 -23.97 0.71
CA ARG A 199 33.70 -24.92 -0.23
C ARG A 199 33.43 -26.30 0.37
N PRO A 200 32.89 -27.25 -0.40
CA PRO A 200 32.78 -28.62 0.08
C PRO A 200 34.15 -29.04 0.63
N PRO A 201 34.21 -29.68 1.81
CA PRO A 201 35.47 -30.06 2.41
C PRO A 201 36.31 -30.81 1.37
N PRO A 202 37.60 -30.47 1.18
CA PRO A 202 38.44 -31.15 0.22
C PRO A 202 38.55 -32.63 0.65
N TYR A 203 37.86 -33.50 -0.08
CA TYR A 203 38.05 -34.94 -0.18
C TYR A 203 38.20 -35.69 1.16
N LEU A 204 37.14 -36.41 1.54
CA LEU A 204 37.31 -37.59 2.39
C LEU A 204 38.34 -38.52 1.73
N PRO A 205 39.34 -39.04 2.48
CA PRO A 205 40.29 -39.99 1.92
C PRO A 205 39.55 -41.25 1.43
N PRO A 206 40.03 -41.89 0.33
CA PRO A 206 39.40 -43.10 -0.18
C PRO A 206 39.41 -44.22 0.87
N PRO A 207 38.39 -45.10 0.87
CA PRO A 207 38.29 -46.19 1.84
C PRO A 207 39.48 -47.15 1.70
N PRO A 208 39.99 -47.71 2.82
CA PRO A 208 41.10 -48.65 2.78
C PRO A 208 40.73 -49.91 2.00
N GLU A 209 41.64 -50.32 1.11
CA GLU A 209 41.56 -51.56 0.31
C GLU A 209 41.56 -52.82 1.18
#